data_AF-A0A165WCQ7-F1
#
_entry.id   AF-A0A165WCQ7-F1
#
_cell.length_a   1.000
_cell.length_b   1.000
_cell.length_c   1.000
_cell.angle_alpha   90.00
_cell.angle_beta   90.00
_cell.angle_gamma   90.00
#
_symmetry.space_group_name_H-M   'P 1'
#
loop_
_entity.id
_entity.type
_entity.pdbx_description
1 polymer ?
#
loop_
_entity_poly.entity_id
_entity_poly.type
_entity_poly.pdbx_seq_one_letter_code
_entity_poly.pdbx_strand_id
1 'polypeptide(L)'
;PPPLPRRQHRSLDRIARCPKAVYVDWCTWYHTESVPGFDVCEECYTFYIQPTEFDRHFQLRPVGNSYVKTCCDFNRPRMKQVWDEAVRTRDFETASAYMTRRSVIPACQGLQGVKISPETAHLQWYMMRNNEVEGFVACEACYEDVICSTSFVSCFQPNRSQQQLGTTVICDMSHPFFKKAFDEHAKSGDWRGFVELSNVRCKISPCAGDVIANATSKKWYKPRSYIQDVYVCAACYFDVILLTPWRDHFEPVQTQILTHIGLSWKCCLGIKKLRLSWDIMMDEKAPFEIWWNAARVLATTPACKNEGVENHGWYVLADGCDNFDVCPSCFHCYFSMFPAFAQRFRLQHYPRGTMRVCDFAPGGPRAGIFLVKFGQAVDRKDFSIFADYVRAKAHLPPCPRSNLTKNFRWWGVPNGFTCCEECFKEVVEGTPLDPQLTVRGEVAEHDVMCELYSPRMRGLWAEACRQNDISQFVAAAQERRNVYMATMPQCQMILSMMRMRMSMRNTQLLASTIVMGSDGIVGAASPVNHTHYGNSSVGYGWNTSAGAEAAMQNQQAMGMQVVSGNEMMQVAQLESMWKQVE
;
A
#
# COMPACT_ATOMS: atom_id res chain seq x y z
N PRO A 1 -25.27 -18.40 42.05
CA PRO A 1 -24.51 -17.74 40.95
C PRO A 1 -23.41 -16.84 41.52
N PRO A 2 -22.15 -16.97 41.09
CA PRO A 2 -21.14 -15.99 41.44
C PRO A 2 -21.54 -14.62 40.85
N PRO A 3 -21.18 -13.50 41.50
CA PRO A 3 -21.54 -12.18 41.00
C PRO A 3 -20.84 -11.95 39.65
N LEU A 4 -21.60 -11.48 38.66
CA LEU A 4 -21.07 -11.01 37.38
C LEU A 4 -19.92 -10.02 37.66
N PRO A 5 -18.78 -10.14 36.97
CA PRO A 5 -17.67 -9.23 37.18
C PRO A 5 -18.14 -7.79 36.93
N ARG A 6 -18.02 -6.94 37.94
CA ARG A 6 -18.25 -5.50 37.83
C ARG A 6 -17.43 -4.98 36.66
N ARG A 7 -18.09 -4.51 35.60
CA ARG A 7 -17.47 -3.86 34.43
C ARG A 7 -16.55 -2.75 34.96
N GLN A 8 -15.24 -2.99 34.96
CA GLN A 8 -14.25 -1.98 35.29
C GLN A 8 -14.39 -0.88 34.23
N HIS A 9 -14.77 0.34 34.65
CA HIS A 9 -14.66 1.52 33.81
C HIS A 9 -13.18 1.68 33.44
N ARG A 10 -12.78 1.15 32.27
CA ARG A 10 -11.52 1.52 31.63
C ARG A 10 -11.58 3.03 31.37
N SER A 11 -10.49 3.74 31.65
CA SER A 11 -10.38 5.14 31.23
C SER A 11 -10.69 5.23 29.73
N LEU A 12 -11.58 6.15 29.35
CA LEU A 12 -11.99 6.40 27.96
C LEU A 12 -10.78 6.66 27.03
N ASP A 13 -9.65 7.11 27.60
CA ASP A 13 -8.40 7.34 26.89
C ASP A 13 -7.75 6.07 26.34
N ARG A 14 -8.14 4.88 26.84
CA ARG A 14 -7.58 3.58 26.43
C ARG A 14 -8.46 2.79 25.45
N ILE A 15 -9.62 3.31 25.10
CA ILE A 15 -10.48 2.66 24.11
C ILE A 15 -9.83 2.83 22.73
N ALA A 16 -9.58 1.69 22.09
CA ALA A 16 -9.01 1.65 20.75
C ALA A 16 -10.02 2.19 19.74
N ARG A 17 -9.51 2.85 18.69
CA ARG A 17 -10.35 3.51 17.69
C ARG A 17 -11.19 2.51 16.93
N CYS A 18 -12.38 2.92 16.51
CA CYS A 18 -13.23 2.13 15.63
C CYS A 18 -12.47 1.83 14.33
N PRO A 19 -12.29 0.55 13.95
CA PRO A 19 -11.63 0.18 12.72
C PRO A 19 -12.50 0.48 11.48
N LYS A 20 -13.74 0.98 11.66
CA LYS A 20 -14.71 1.22 10.59
C LYS A 20 -14.90 -0.07 9.77
N ALA A 21 -14.87 0.02 8.45
CA ALA A 21 -14.93 -1.13 7.54
C ALA A 21 -13.58 -1.87 7.36
N VAL A 22 -12.55 -1.55 8.16
CA VAL A 22 -11.26 -2.26 8.11
C VAL A 22 -11.31 -3.50 8.99
N TYR A 23 -10.86 -4.62 8.46
CA TYR A 23 -10.81 -5.89 9.17
C TYR A 23 -9.58 -5.97 10.08
N VAL A 24 -9.79 -6.09 11.39
CA VAL A 24 -8.76 -6.11 12.44
C VAL A 24 -8.97 -7.25 13.44
N ASP A 25 -7.92 -7.63 14.15
CA ASP A 25 -7.88 -8.74 15.12
C ASP A 25 -7.72 -8.30 16.59
N TRP A 26 -7.53 -7.00 16.85
CA TRP A 26 -7.17 -6.46 18.16
C TRP A 26 -8.31 -5.74 18.88
N CYS A 27 -9.46 -5.55 18.24
CA CYS A 27 -10.57 -4.81 18.83
C CYS A 27 -11.37 -5.69 19.80
N THR A 28 -11.94 -5.08 20.83
CA THR A 28 -12.95 -5.74 21.66
C THR A 28 -14.29 -5.62 20.94
N TRP A 29 -14.97 -6.75 20.73
CA TRP A 29 -16.17 -6.85 19.91
C TRP A 29 -17.42 -7.13 20.75
N TYR A 30 -18.52 -6.48 20.39
CA TYR A 30 -19.85 -6.69 20.92
C TYR A 30 -20.77 -7.16 19.80
N HIS A 31 -21.74 -8.02 20.11
CA HIS A 31 -22.69 -8.53 19.13
C HIS A 31 -24.09 -8.64 19.75
N THR A 32 -25.10 -8.74 18.90
CA THR A 32 -26.46 -9.14 19.30
C THR A 32 -26.68 -10.61 18.94
N GLU A 33 -27.40 -11.36 19.75
CA GLU A 33 -27.82 -12.73 19.42
C GLU A 33 -28.89 -12.76 18.33
N SER A 34 -29.70 -11.68 18.23
CA SER A 34 -30.78 -11.60 17.24
C SER A 34 -30.28 -11.50 15.80
N VAL A 35 -29.05 -11.02 15.60
CA VAL A 35 -28.43 -10.85 14.28
C VAL A 35 -27.00 -11.38 14.29
N PRO A 36 -26.81 -12.70 14.10
CA PRO A 36 -25.48 -13.27 13.96
C PRO A 36 -24.70 -12.63 12.81
N GLY A 37 -23.43 -12.32 13.05
CA GLY A 37 -22.54 -11.72 12.05
C GLY A 37 -22.58 -10.20 11.94
N PHE A 38 -23.33 -9.50 12.81
CA PHE A 38 -23.26 -8.05 12.96
C PHE A 38 -22.36 -7.68 14.15
N ASP A 39 -21.13 -7.24 13.87
CA ASP A 39 -20.10 -6.98 14.88
C ASP A 39 -19.94 -5.47 15.18
N VAL A 40 -19.91 -5.12 16.46
CA VAL A 40 -19.76 -3.74 16.94
C VAL A 40 -18.46 -3.60 17.74
N CYS A 41 -17.60 -2.66 17.35
CA CYS A 41 -16.37 -2.38 18.08
C CYS A 41 -16.64 -1.71 19.45
N GLU A 42 -15.71 -1.85 20.39
CA GLU A 42 -15.79 -1.25 21.73
C GLU A 42 -16.04 0.26 21.72
N GLU A 43 -15.42 1.00 20.79
CA GLU A 43 -15.67 2.44 20.64
C GLU A 43 -17.14 2.73 20.29
N CYS A 44 -17.67 2.09 19.26
CA CYS A 44 -19.05 2.31 18.85
C CYS A 44 -20.04 1.86 19.93
N TYR A 45 -19.78 0.73 20.57
CA TYR A 45 -20.62 0.25 21.67
C TYR A 45 -20.62 1.24 22.84
N THR A 46 -19.44 1.66 23.32
CA THR A 46 -19.31 2.56 24.48
C THR A 46 -19.96 3.92 24.23
N PHE A 47 -19.78 4.49 23.04
CA PHE A 47 -20.26 5.85 22.77
C PHE A 47 -21.70 5.94 22.24
N TYR A 48 -22.20 4.93 21.53
CA TYR A 48 -23.52 5.00 20.89
C TYR A 48 -24.55 4.01 21.45
N ILE A 49 -24.13 2.87 21.98
CA ILE A 49 -25.05 1.79 22.40
C ILE A 49 -25.21 1.77 23.92
N GLN A 50 -24.11 1.69 24.65
CA GLN A 50 -24.09 1.61 26.11
C GLN A 50 -24.88 2.71 26.83
N PRO A 51 -24.92 3.98 26.34
CA PRO A 51 -25.70 5.03 26.99
C PRO A 51 -27.22 4.92 26.78
N THR A 52 -27.69 3.97 25.96
CA THR A 52 -29.10 3.81 25.58
C THR A 52 -29.76 2.62 26.27
N GLU A 53 -31.08 2.56 26.27
CA GLU A 53 -31.83 1.41 26.82
C GLU A 53 -31.61 0.09 26.05
N PHE A 54 -31.02 0.18 24.84
CA PHE A 54 -30.77 -0.97 24.00
C PHE A 54 -29.48 -1.72 24.32
N ASP A 55 -28.69 -1.25 25.30
CA ASP A 55 -27.48 -1.95 25.79
C ASP A 55 -27.74 -3.43 26.10
N ARG A 56 -28.93 -3.73 26.64
CA ARG A 56 -29.39 -5.08 27.00
C ARG A 56 -29.44 -6.07 25.82
N HIS A 57 -29.49 -5.58 24.58
CA HIS A 57 -29.53 -6.42 23.38
C HIS A 57 -28.12 -6.81 22.90
N PHE A 58 -27.08 -6.24 23.50
CA PHE A 58 -25.70 -6.46 23.10
C PHE A 58 -24.92 -7.16 24.21
N GLN A 59 -24.09 -8.11 23.81
CA GLN A 59 -23.19 -8.81 24.70
C GLN A 59 -21.77 -8.80 24.17
N LEU A 60 -20.83 -8.90 25.10
CA LEU A 60 -19.41 -9.01 24.78
C LEU A 60 -19.19 -10.32 24.02
N ARG A 61 -18.58 -10.24 22.84
CA ARG A 61 -18.18 -11.42 22.08
C ARG A 61 -17.09 -12.14 22.88
N PRO A 62 -17.24 -13.45 23.16
CA PRO A 62 -16.20 -14.22 23.81
C PRO A 62 -14.88 -14.07 23.05
N VAL A 63 -13.77 -14.00 23.79
CA VAL A 63 -12.42 -13.97 23.21
C VAL A 63 -12.15 -15.35 22.58
N GLY A 64 -12.62 -15.55 21.35
CA GLY A 64 -12.23 -16.68 20.51
C GLY A 64 -10.83 -16.47 19.94
N ASN A 65 -10.24 -17.52 19.36
CA ASN A 65 -8.92 -17.50 18.72
C ASN A 65 -8.68 -16.19 17.96
N SER A 66 -7.70 -15.40 18.42
CA SER A 66 -7.44 -14.00 18.06
C SER A 66 -6.95 -13.77 16.61
N TYR A 67 -7.26 -14.70 15.70
CA TYR A 67 -6.81 -14.68 14.31
C TYR A 67 -7.92 -14.30 13.32
N VAL A 68 -9.19 -14.32 13.74
CA VAL A 68 -10.30 -13.91 12.88
C VAL A 68 -10.32 -12.38 12.82
N LYS A 69 -10.04 -11.84 11.63
CA LYS A 69 -10.17 -10.40 11.40
C LYS A 69 -11.65 -10.05 11.23
N THR A 70 -12.07 -8.97 11.88
CA THR A 70 -13.45 -8.48 11.92
C THR A 70 -13.48 -6.97 11.72
N CYS A 71 -14.57 -6.42 11.19
CA CYS A 71 -14.77 -4.97 11.02
C CYS A 71 -15.99 -4.50 11.81
N CYS A 72 -16.14 -3.19 12.01
CA CYS A 72 -17.28 -2.64 12.73
C CYS A 72 -18.44 -2.34 11.77
N ASP A 73 -19.54 -3.08 11.94
CA ASP A 73 -20.76 -2.89 11.16
C ASP A 73 -21.60 -1.69 11.62
N PHE A 74 -21.38 -1.23 12.85
CA PHE A 74 -22.11 -0.09 13.41
C PHE A 74 -21.71 1.24 12.76
N ASN A 75 -20.44 1.40 12.34
CA ASN A 75 -19.92 2.67 11.84
C ASN A 75 -20.23 2.92 10.36
N ARG A 76 -21.48 2.67 9.96
CA ARG A 76 -22.02 2.92 8.61
C ARG A 76 -22.98 4.12 8.68
N PRO A 77 -22.99 5.04 7.69
CA PRO A 77 -23.85 6.23 7.73
C PRO A 77 -25.33 5.90 7.97
N ARG A 78 -25.87 4.93 7.23
CA ARG A 78 -27.27 4.51 7.43
C ARG A 78 -27.52 3.84 8.77
N MET A 79 -26.60 3.00 9.26
CA MET A 79 -26.73 2.39 10.58
C MET A 79 -26.86 3.45 11.67
N LYS A 80 -26.05 4.52 11.62
CA LYS A 80 -26.16 5.63 12.58
C LYS A 80 -27.52 6.33 12.51
N GLN A 81 -28.01 6.63 11.30
CA GLN A 81 -29.34 7.24 11.14
C GLN A 81 -30.48 6.35 11.66
N VAL A 82 -30.45 5.06 11.32
CA VAL A 82 -31.44 4.09 11.78
C VAL A 82 -31.36 3.92 13.30
N TRP A 83 -30.16 3.95 13.87
CA TRP A 83 -29.95 3.90 15.31
C TRP A 83 -30.50 5.13 16.03
N ASP A 84 -30.20 6.33 15.52
CA ASP A 84 -30.72 7.59 16.08
C ASP A 84 -32.25 7.60 16.07
N GLU A 85 -32.86 7.10 14.98
CA GLU A 85 -34.31 6.94 14.88
C GLU A 85 -34.85 5.93 15.88
N ALA A 86 -34.25 4.74 15.95
CA ALA A 86 -34.63 3.68 16.90
C ALA A 86 -34.59 4.17 18.35
N VAL A 87 -33.55 4.92 18.73
CA VAL A 87 -33.42 5.49 20.08
C VAL A 87 -34.48 6.56 20.33
N ARG A 88 -34.75 7.42 19.34
CA ARG A 88 -35.76 8.49 19.42
C ARG A 88 -37.17 7.92 19.57
N THR A 89 -37.51 6.87 18.83
CA THR A 89 -38.83 6.22 18.85
C THR A 89 -38.95 5.12 19.91
N ARG A 90 -37.83 4.77 20.57
CA ARG A 90 -37.72 3.64 21.50
C ARG A 90 -38.10 2.30 20.87
N ASP A 91 -37.80 2.14 19.58
CA ASP A 91 -38.08 0.92 18.82
C ASP A 91 -36.79 0.26 18.34
N PHE A 92 -36.37 -0.80 19.03
CA PHE A 92 -35.20 -1.58 18.64
C PHE A 92 -35.41 -2.36 17.34
N GLU A 93 -36.65 -2.70 16.98
CA GLU A 93 -36.94 -3.49 15.78
C GLU A 93 -36.53 -2.76 14.51
N THR A 94 -36.68 -1.43 14.47
CA THR A 94 -36.18 -0.58 13.39
C THR A 94 -34.67 -0.79 13.15
N ALA A 95 -33.87 -0.84 14.22
CA ALA A 95 -32.44 -1.11 14.12
C ALA A 95 -32.14 -2.58 13.78
N SER A 96 -32.82 -3.52 14.44
CA SER A 96 -32.67 -4.96 14.22
C SER A 96 -32.98 -5.37 12.78
N ALA A 97 -34.00 -4.77 12.17
CA ALA A 97 -34.38 -5.01 10.78
C ALA A 97 -33.28 -4.58 9.79
N TYR A 98 -32.68 -3.41 10.00
CA TYR A 98 -31.54 -2.97 9.18
C TYR A 98 -30.32 -3.88 9.39
N MET A 99 -29.99 -4.23 10.65
CA MET A 99 -28.88 -5.14 10.95
C MET A 99 -29.05 -6.48 10.24
N THR A 100 -30.25 -7.06 10.29
CA THR A 100 -30.60 -8.34 9.65
C THR A 100 -30.51 -8.27 8.13
N ARG A 101 -31.01 -7.18 7.54
CA ARG A 101 -30.88 -6.97 6.10
C ARG A 101 -29.42 -6.79 5.69
N ARG A 102 -28.65 -6.06 6.49
CA ARG A 102 -27.27 -5.74 6.15
C ARG A 102 -26.35 -6.96 6.25
N SER A 103 -26.60 -7.89 7.18
CA SER A 103 -25.76 -9.08 7.37
C SER A 103 -25.76 -10.04 6.18
N VAL A 104 -26.83 -10.02 5.35
CA VAL A 104 -26.92 -10.85 4.13
C VAL A 104 -26.38 -10.16 2.86
N ILE A 105 -26.08 -8.86 2.91
CA ILE A 105 -25.54 -8.10 1.77
C ILE A 105 -24.00 -8.23 1.74
N PRO A 106 -23.41 -8.74 0.64
CA PRO A 106 -21.95 -8.83 0.53
C PRO A 106 -21.25 -7.49 0.68
N ALA A 107 -20.10 -7.47 1.35
CA ALA A 107 -19.31 -6.24 1.49
C ALA A 107 -18.81 -5.73 0.12
N CYS A 108 -18.69 -4.41 -0.01
CA CYS A 108 -18.10 -3.79 -1.19
C CYS A 108 -16.64 -4.24 -1.34
N GLN A 109 -16.27 -4.73 -2.53
CA GLN A 109 -14.89 -5.17 -2.84
C GLN A 109 -13.91 -4.01 -3.08
N GLY A 110 -14.38 -2.76 -2.93
CA GLY A 110 -13.55 -1.58 -3.12
C GLY A 110 -13.06 -1.43 -4.55
N LEU A 111 -11.87 -0.83 -4.68
CA LEU A 111 -11.19 -0.62 -5.96
C LEU A 111 -10.69 -1.92 -6.63
N GLN A 112 -10.73 -3.07 -5.93
CA GLN A 112 -10.43 -4.36 -6.55
C GLN A 112 -11.53 -4.79 -7.52
N GLY A 113 -12.76 -4.33 -7.29
CA GLY A 113 -13.92 -4.70 -8.08
C GLY A 113 -14.34 -6.15 -7.91
N VAL A 114 -15.40 -6.52 -8.64
CA VAL A 114 -15.93 -7.88 -8.69
C VAL A 114 -15.76 -8.40 -10.11
N LYS A 115 -15.11 -9.56 -10.26
CA LYS A 115 -15.07 -10.27 -11.53
C LYS A 115 -16.42 -10.96 -11.76
N ILE A 116 -17.04 -10.69 -12.89
CA ILE A 116 -18.37 -11.22 -13.22
C ILE A 116 -18.25 -12.65 -13.71
N SER A 117 -18.79 -13.57 -12.93
CA SER A 117 -18.83 -15.02 -13.14
C SER A 117 -20.24 -15.55 -12.84
N PRO A 118 -20.57 -16.80 -13.16
CA PRO A 118 -21.84 -17.40 -12.76
C PRO A 118 -22.10 -17.30 -11.25
N GLU A 119 -21.06 -17.34 -10.41
CA GLU A 119 -21.21 -17.20 -8.97
C GLU A 119 -21.49 -15.76 -8.52
N THR A 120 -21.08 -14.73 -9.28
CA THR A 120 -21.24 -13.32 -8.89
C THR A 120 -22.30 -12.58 -9.69
N ALA A 121 -22.88 -13.22 -10.71
CA ALA A 121 -23.92 -12.65 -11.58
C ALA A 121 -25.22 -12.28 -10.83
N HIS A 122 -25.45 -12.85 -9.65
CA HIS A 122 -26.62 -12.55 -8.82
C HIS A 122 -26.51 -11.25 -8.02
N LEU A 123 -25.31 -10.66 -7.94
CA LEU A 123 -25.06 -9.45 -7.16
C LEU A 123 -25.82 -8.25 -7.74
N GLN A 124 -26.47 -7.51 -6.85
CA GLN A 124 -27.25 -6.34 -7.24
C GLN A 124 -26.36 -5.11 -7.38
N TRP A 125 -26.58 -4.38 -8.48
CA TRP A 125 -25.93 -3.11 -8.80
C TRP A 125 -26.97 -2.04 -9.02
N TYR A 126 -26.61 -0.80 -8.69
CA TYR A 126 -27.46 0.37 -8.84
C TYR A 126 -26.75 1.38 -9.74
N MET A 127 -27.49 1.98 -10.65
CA MET A 127 -26.99 3.03 -11.55
C MET A 127 -27.75 4.33 -11.32
N MET A 128 -27.15 5.44 -11.74
CA MET A 128 -27.84 6.72 -11.76
C MET A 128 -28.95 6.71 -12.81
N ARG A 129 -30.10 7.30 -12.49
CA ARG A 129 -31.17 7.52 -13.46
C ARG A 129 -30.64 8.38 -14.60
N ASN A 130 -31.14 8.13 -15.81
CA ASN A 130 -30.72 8.82 -17.03
C ASN A 130 -29.22 8.74 -17.37
N ASN A 131 -28.43 7.91 -16.66
CA ASN A 131 -26.98 7.79 -16.85
C ASN A 131 -26.26 9.16 -16.79
N GLU A 132 -26.66 10.03 -15.84
CA GLU A 132 -26.16 11.41 -15.71
C GLU A 132 -24.64 11.51 -15.50
N VAL A 133 -24.03 10.49 -14.90
CA VAL A 133 -22.58 10.23 -14.96
C VAL A 133 -22.41 8.90 -15.68
N GLU A 134 -21.76 8.95 -16.84
CA GLU A 134 -21.65 7.81 -17.74
C GLU A 134 -20.95 6.63 -17.06
N GLY A 135 -21.64 5.49 -17.00
CA GLY A 135 -21.07 4.24 -16.48
C GLY A 135 -21.02 4.15 -14.95
N PHE A 136 -21.56 5.13 -14.22
CA PHE A 136 -21.55 5.12 -12.76
C PHE A 136 -22.37 3.97 -12.18
N VAL A 137 -21.76 3.15 -11.34
CA VAL A 137 -22.38 2.03 -10.65
C VAL A 137 -22.03 1.96 -9.16
N ALA A 138 -23.04 1.69 -8.34
CA ALA A 138 -22.91 1.39 -6.92
C ALA A 138 -23.30 -0.06 -6.64
N CYS A 139 -22.49 -0.79 -5.86
CA CYS A 139 -22.89 -2.11 -5.38
C CYS A 139 -23.99 -1.98 -4.32
N GLU A 140 -24.72 -3.07 -4.08
CA GLU A 140 -25.79 -3.11 -3.09
C GLU A 140 -25.36 -2.64 -1.69
N ALA A 141 -24.14 -2.97 -1.24
CA ALA A 141 -23.63 -2.48 0.03
C ALA A 141 -23.49 -0.95 0.08
N CYS A 142 -22.91 -0.33 -0.94
CA CYS A 142 -22.79 1.13 -0.98
C CYS A 142 -24.14 1.82 -1.17
N TYR A 143 -25.06 1.18 -1.91
CA TYR A 143 -26.42 1.66 -2.03
C TYR A 143 -27.14 1.64 -0.68
N GLU A 144 -27.11 0.51 0.03
CA GLU A 144 -27.76 0.33 1.33
C GLU A 144 -27.12 1.22 2.39
N ASP A 145 -25.79 1.27 2.49
CA ASP A 145 -25.08 1.92 3.60
C ASP A 145 -24.89 3.44 3.46
N VAL A 146 -24.84 3.93 2.21
CA VAL A 146 -24.50 5.33 1.90
C VAL A 146 -25.63 6.00 1.13
N ILE A 147 -26.02 5.49 -0.04
CA ILE A 147 -26.99 6.19 -0.91
C ILE A 147 -28.35 6.32 -0.21
N CYS A 148 -28.86 5.23 0.36
CA CYS A 148 -30.12 5.23 1.10
C CYS A 148 -30.11 6.05 2.40
N SER A 149 -28.95 6.51 2.86
CA SER A 149 -28.84 7.44 3.99
C SER A 149 -29.04 8.91 3.56
N THR A 150 -29.38 9.17 2.30
CA THR A 150 -29.47 10.52 1.72
C THR A 150 -30.74 10.70 0.90
N SER A 151 -31.10 11.97 0.66
CA SER A 151 -32.20 12.32 -0.24
C SER A 151 -31.94 11.93 -1.71
N PHE A 152 -30.69 11.64 -2.09
CA PHE A 152 -30.33 11.25 -3.45
C PHE A 152 -30.72 9.81 -3.82
N VAL A 153 -31.28 9.03 -2.89
CA VAL A 153 -31.76 7.67 -3.16
C VAL A 153 -32.72 7.61 -4.35
N SER A 154 -33.57 8.63 -4.54
CA SER A 154 -34.49 8.71 -5.67
C SER A 154 -33.80 8.87 -7.03
N CYS A 155 -32.55 9.33 -7.06
CA CYS A 155 -31.76 9.49 -8.28
C CYS A 155 -31.10 8.19 -8.75
N PHE A 156 -31.27 7.09 -8.02
CA PHE A 156 -30.74 5.77 -8.37
C PHE A 156 -31.85 4.79 -8.75
N GLN A 157 -31.47 3.78 -9.54
CA GLN A 157 -32.32 2.66 -9.90
C GLN A 157 -31.50 1.36 -10.01
N PRO A 158 -32.12 0.18 -9.85
CA PRO A 158 -31.44 -1.09 -10.11
C PRO A 158 -30.89 -1.14 -11.53
N ASN A 159 -29.62 -1.49 -11.66
CA ASN A 159 -28.97 -1.72 -12.95
C ASN A 159 -29.39 -3.09 -13.47
N ARG A 160 -30.27 -3.11 -14.47
CA ARG A 160 -30.76 -4.35 -15.10
C ARG A 160 -29.93 -4.78 -16.30
N SER A 161 -28.89 -4.02 -16.67
CA SER A 161 -28.00 -4.40 -17.76
C SER A 161 -27.17 -5.61 -17.34
N GLN A 162 -27.19 -6.67 -18.15
CA GLN A 162 -26.33 -7.82 -17.94
C GLN A 162 -24.87 -7.39 -18.11
N GLN A 163 -24.10 -7.51 -17.03
CA GLN A 163 -22.67 -7.30 -17.07
C GLN A 163 -21.99 -8.45 -17.83
N GLN A 164 -21.03 -8.12 -18.67
CA GLN A 164 -20.36 -9.11 -19.51
C GLN A 164 -19.54 -10.09 -18.65
N LEU A 165 -19.72 -11.39 -18.85
CA LEU A 165 -18.94 -12.42 -18.17
C LEU A 165 -17.44 -12.21 -18.42
N GLY A 166 -16.64 -12.36 -17.37
CA GLY A 166 -15.19 -12.16 -17.41
C GLY A 166 -14.73 -10.71 -17.22
N THR A 167 -15.64 -9.72 -17.28
CA THR A 167 -15.30 -8.33 -16.95
C THR A 167 -15.20 -8.11 -15.44
N THR A 168 -14.45 -7.09 -15.03
CA THR A 168 -14.38 -6.66 -13.63
C THR A 168 -15.10 -5.34 -13.47
N VAL A 169 -16.09 -5.30 -12.59
CA VAL A 169 -16.87 -4.09 -12.29
C VAL A 169 -16.46 -3.53 -10.94
N ILE A 170 -16.11 -2.26 -10.91
CA ILE A 170 -15.69 -1.54 -9.70
C ILE A 170 -16.84 -0.65 -9.25
N CYS A 171 -17.13 -0.65 -7.96
CA CYS A 171 -18.12 0.25 -7.40
C CYS A 171 -17.57 1.69 -7.35
N ASP A 172 -18.20 2.64 -8.03
CA ASP A 172 -17.74 4.04 -8.06
C ASP A 172 -17.83 4.70 -6.68
N MET A 173 -18.82 4.32 -5.86
CA MET A 173 -18.91 4.76 -4.46
C MET A 173 -17.77 4.23 -3.57
N SER A 174 -16.96 3.30 -4.05
CA SER A 174 -15.72 2.90 -3.37
C SER A 174 -14.53 3.79 -3.71
N HIS A 175 -14.62 4.60 -4.77
CA HIS A 175 -13.60 5.57 -5.11
C HIS A 175 -13.67 6.75 -4.12
N PRO A 176 -12.57 7.10 -3.43
CA PRO A 176 -12.60 8.13 -2.38
C PRO A 176 -13.14 9.49 -2.85
N PHE A 177 -12.85 9.87 -4.09
CA PHE A 177 -13.39 11.11 -4.68
C PHE A 177 -14.91 11.08 -4.78
N PHE A 178 -15.49 10.10 -5.46
CA PHE A 178 -16.95 10.05 -5.69
C PHE A 178 -17.69 9.94 -4.37
N LYS A 179 -17.17 9.15 -3.42
CA LYS A 179 -17.73 9.06 -2.09
C LYS A 179 -17.74 10.42 -1.37
N LYS A 180 -16.60 11.13 -1.32
CA LYS A 180 -16.54 12.46 -0.69
C LYS A 180 -17.42 13.49 -1.40
N ALA A 181 -17.42 13.47 -2.73
CA ALA A 181 -18.25 14.38 -3.53
C ALA A 181 -19.73 14.13 -3.23
N PHE A 182 -20.14 12.87 -3.21
CA PHE A 182 -21.49 12.45 -2.85
C PHE A 182 -21.86 12.92 -1.44
N ASP A 183 -21.01 12.62 -0.44
CA ASP A 183 -21.26 12.97 0.95
C ASP A 183 -21.39 14.49 1.16
N GLU A 184 -20.54 15.31 0.52
CA GLU A 184 -20.60 16.78 0.64
C GLU A 184 -21.84 17.38 -0.04
N HIS A 185 -22.14 16.98 -1.28
CA HIS A 185 -23.29 17.50 -2.02
C HIS A 185 -24.63 16.97 -1.47
N ALA A 186 -24.65 15.76 -0.89
CA ALA A 186 -25.83 15.22 -0.23
C ALA A 186 -26.23 16.04 1.00
N LYS A 187 -25.27 16.59 1.75
CA LYS A 187 -25.55 17.47 2.90
C LYS A 187 -26.26 18.76 2.48
N SER A 188 -25.92 19.31 1.32
CA SER A 188 -26.54 20.54 0.78
C SER A 188 -27.74 20.28 -0.15
N GLY A 189 -28.03 19.01 -0.46
CA GLY A 189 -29.08 18.64 -1.43
C GLY A 189 -28.74 19.00 -2.88
N ASP A 190 -27.47 19.25 -3.20
CA ASP A 190 -27.03 19.72 -4.51
C ASP A 190 -26.65 18.55 -5.45
N TRP A 191 -27.66 17.83 -5.93
CA TRP A 191 -27.47 16.71 -6.87
C TRP A 191 -26.74 17.14 -8.15
N ARG A 192 -27.12 18.30 -8.68
CA ARG A 192 -26.55 18.83 -9.93
C ARG A 192 -25.05 19.10 -9.78
N GLY A 193 -24.62 19.73 -8.69
CA GLY A 193 -23.20 19.95 -8.41
C GLY A 193 -22.41 18.65 -8.32
N PHE A 194 -22.96 17.60 -7.70
CA PHE A 194 -22.34 16.28 -7.67
C PHE A 194 -22.14 15.70 -9.07
N VAL A 195 -23.18 15.75 -9.93
CA VAL A 195 -23.13 15.25 -11.31
C VAL A 195 -22.11 16.01 -12.15
N GLU A 196 -22.13 17.35 -12.10
CA GLU A 196 -21.21 18.20 -12.86
C GLU A 196 -19.75 17.94 -12.44
N LEU A 197 -19.50 17.90 -11.13
CA LEU A 197 -18.17 17.67 -10.58
C LEU A 197 -17.64 16.25 -10.91
N SER A 198 -18.51 15.24 -10.84
CA SER A 198 -18.17 13.86 -11.19
C SER A 198 -17.78 13.73 -12.67
N ASN A 199 -18.56 14.33 -13.57
CA ASN A 199 -18.25 14.35 -15.00
C ASN A 199 -16.94 15.07 -15.33
N VAL A 200 -16.58 16.13 -14.59
CA VAL A 200 -15.27 16.78 -14.72
C VAL A 200 -14.16 15.82 -14.30
N ARG A 201 -14.31 15.12 -13.18
CA ARG A 201 -13.29 14.19 -12.69
C ARG A 201 -13.07 13.01 -13.63
N CYS A 202 -14.11 12.48 -14.27
CA CYS A 202 -13.99 11.38 -15.24
C CYS A 202 -13.08 11.75 -16.43
N LYS A 203 -12.95 13.04 -16.75
CA LYS A 203 -12.09 13.53 -17.84
C LYS A 203 -10.63 13.75 -17.42
N ILE A 204 -10.29 13.57 -16.14
CA ILE A 204 -8.93 13.77 -15.61
C ILE A 204 -8.22 12.43 -15.55
N SER A 205 -7.06 12.34 -16.22
CA SER A 205 -6.23 11.14 -16.19
C SER A 205 -5.69 10.85 -14.78
N PRO A 206 -5.55 9.57 -14.37
CA PRO A 206 -5.01 9.23 -13.06
C PRO A 206 -3.60 9.79 -12.80
N CYS A 207 -3.25 9.93 -11.51
CA CYS A 207 -1.89 10.33 -11.14
C CYS A 207 -0.90 9.23 -11.54
N ALA A 208 0.23 9.63 -12.15
CA ALA A 208 1.32 8.72 -12.53
C ALA A 208 2.18 8.23 -11.34
N GLY A 209 1.73 8.47 -10.10
CA GLY A 209 2.47 8.14 -8.88
C GLY A 209 3.74 8.97 -8.68
N ASP A 210 4.76 8.35 -8.09
CA ASP A 210 6.08 8.93 -7.78
C ASP A 210 6.97 9.00 -9.03
N VAL A 211 6.43 9.51 -10.13
CA VAL A 211 7.09 9.62 -11.44
C VAL A 211 7.12 11.07 -11.88
N ILE A 212 8.25 11.46 -12.47
CA ILE A 212 8.46 12.78 -13.05
C ILE A 212 7.67 12.88 -14.36
N ALA A 213 6.92 13.97 -14.55
CA ALA A 213 6.14 14.24 -15.74
C ALA A 213 6.43 15.65 -16.28
N ASN A 214 6.32 15.81 -17.61
CA ASN A 214 6.47 17.12 -18.24
C ASN A 214 5.47 18.13 -17.65
N ALA A 215 5.94 19.33 -17.34
CA ALA A 215 5.14 20.39 -16.73
C ALA A 215 3.88 20.72 -17.55
N THR A 216 3.97 20.69 -18.88
CA THR A 216 2.86 21.00 -19.80
C THR A 216 1.91 19.83 -20.08
N SER A 217 2.20 18.61 -19.61
CA SER A 217 1.41 17.41 -19.93
C SER A 217 0.05 17.35 -19.24
N LYS A 218 -0.16 18.15 -18.19
CA LYS A 218 -1.39 18.17 -17.39
C LYS A 218 -1.50 19.47 -16.60
N LYS A 219 -2.67 19.70 -16.01
CA LYS A 219 -2.88 20.80 -15.07
C LYS A 219 -2.21 20.48 -13.72
N TRP A 220 -1.60 21.50 -13.11
CA TRP A 220 -0.91 21.42 -11.84
C TRP A 220 -1.41 22.48 -10.87
N TYR A 221 -1.23 22.20 -9.58
CA TYR A 221 -1.55 23.08 -8.46
C TYR A 221 -0.33 23.18 -7.56
N LYS A 222 -0.17 24.29 -6.86
CA LYS A 222 0.90 24.49 -5.87
C LYS A 222 0.32 25.12 -4.60
N PRO A 223 0.95 24.92 -3.43
CA PRO A 223 0.57 25.65 -2.22
C PRO A 223 0.73 27.16 -2.41
N ARG A 224 -0.20 27.96 -1.87
CA ARG A 224 -0.10 29.43 -1.85
C ARG A 224 1.07 29.91 -0.98
N SER A 225 1.25 29.27 0.17
CA SER A 225 2.50 29.40 0.94
C SER A 225 3.57 28.60 0.22
N TYR A 226 4.35 29.30 -0.60
CA TYR A 226 5.28 28.70 -1.55
C TYR A 226 6.26 27.74 -0.88
N ILE A 227 6.32 26.53 -1.42
CA ILE A 227 7.40 25.56 -1.17
C ILE A 227 8.05 25.28 -2.51
N GLN A 228 9.36 25.41 -2.57
CA GLN A 228 10.13 25.11 -3.76
C GLN A 228 9.90 23.64 -4.19
N ASP A 229 9.67 23.43 -5.49
CA ASP A 229 9.52 22.13 -6.13
C ASP A 229 8.36 21.24 -5.62
N VAL A 230 7.35 21.84 -4.96
CA VAL A 230 6.13 21.13 -4.54
C VAL A 230 4.97 21.42 -5.48
N TYR A 231 4.59 20.40 -6.25
CA TYR A 231 3.47 20.45 -7.18
C TYR A 231 2.48 19.31 -6.92
N VAL A 232 1.20 19.56 -7.20
CA VAL A 232 0.11 18.58 -7.12
C VAL A 232 -0.53 18.46 -8.50
N CYS A 233 -0.61 17.27 -9.06
CA CYS A 233 -1.28 17.08 -10.35
C CYS A 233 -2.81 17.22 -10.19
N ALA A 234 -3.52 17.53 -11.28
CA ALA A 234 -4.98 17.69 -11.23
C ALA A 234 -5.72 16.48 -10.63
N ALA A 235 -5.28 15.25 -10.90
CA ALA A 235 -5.89 14.06 -10.32
C ALA A 235 -5.83 14.09 -8.79
N CYS A 236 -4.63 14.27 -8.21
CA CYS A 236 -4.47 14.36 -6.76
C CYS A 236 -5.16 15.59 -6.17
N TYR A 237 -5.19 16.73 -6.87
CA TYR A 237 -5.92 17.89 -6.39
C TYR A 237 -7.42 17.58 -6.24
N PHE A 238 -8.05 17.01 -7.27
CA PHE A 238 -9.47 16.64 -7.21
C PHE A 238 -9.72 15.53 -6.18
N ASP A 239 -8.92 14.46 -6.20
CA ASP A 239 -9.14 13.27 -5.36
C ASP A 239 -8.87 13.49 -3.86
N VAL A 240 -8.05 14.49 -3.52
CA VAL A 240 -7.48 14.63 -2.17
C VAL A 240 -7.77 15.97 -1.54
N ILE A 241 -7.70 17.06 -2.32
CA ILE A 241 -7.68 18.44 -1.80
C ILE A 241 -9.01 19.16 -2.02
N LEU A 242 -9.58 19.05 -3.22
CA LEU A 242 -10.70 19.90 -3.68
C LEU A 242 -11.90 19.88 -2.72
N LEU A 243 -12.23 18.71 -2.19
CA LEU A 243 -13.36 18.47 -1.27
C LEU A 243 -12.92 18.49 0.19
N THR A 244 -11.97 19.36 0.52
CA THR A 244 -11.48 19.57 1.90
C THR A 244 -11.44 21.06 2.22
N PRO A 245 -11.44 21.45 3.50
CA PRO A 245 -11.29 22.86 3.90
C PRO A 245 -9.99 23.51 3.39
N TRP A 246 -9.00 22.71 2.97
CA TRP A 246 -7.69 23.18 2.54
C TRP A 246 -7.61 23.49 1.04
N ARG A 247 -8.71 23.37 0.28
CA ARG A 247 -8.74 23.70 -1.16
C ARG A 247 -8.15 25.07 -1.48
N ASP A 248 -8.47 26.07 -0.65
CA ASP A 248 -8.11 27.45 -0.91
C ASP A 248 -6.65 27.75 -0.51
N HIS A 249 -5.96 26.80 0.13
CA HIS A 249 -4.51 26.87 0.38
C HIS A 249 -3.68 26.53 -0.86
N PHE A 250 -4.32 26.10 -1.95
CA PHE A 250 -3.68 25.77 -3.20
C PHE A 250 -4.18 26.68 -4.32
N GLU A 251 -3.32 26.90 -5.30
CA GLU A 251 -3.64 27.67 -6.50
C GLU A 251 -3.20 26.95 -7.77
N PRO A 252 -3.92 27.11 -8.88
CA PRO A 252 -3.54 26.51 -10.15
C PRO A 252 -2.24 27.13 -10.67
N VAL A 253 -1.36 26.30 -11.22
CA VAL A 253 -0.14 26.74 -11.90
C VAL A 253 -0.47 27.02 -13.36
N GLN A 254 -0.20 28.25 -13.80
CA GLN A 254 -0.32 28.62 -15.21
C GLN A 254 0.93 28.18 -15.97
N THR A 255 0.88 26.98 -16.56
CA THR A 255 1.93 26.49 -17.45
C THR A 255 1.76 27.09 -18.84
N GLN A 256 2.81 27.70 -19.38
CA GLN A 256 2.85 28.16 -20.77
C GLN A 256 3.87 27.33 -21.55
N ILE A 257 3.49 26.89 -22.75
CA ILE A 257 4.30 25.97 -23.57
C ILE A 257 5.70 26.53 -23.80
N LEU A 258 5.83 27.81 -24.17
CA LEU A 258 7.11 28.41 -24.52
C LEU A 258 8.09 28.54 -23.34
N THR A 259 7.60 28.73 -22.12
CA THR A 259 8.44 28.96 -20.93
C THR A 259 8.66 27.70 -20.09
N HIS A 260 7.81 26.69 -20.25
CA HIS A 260 7.84 25.46 -19.46
C HIS A 260 8.15 24.20 -20.29
N ILE A 261 8.53 24.36 -21.57
CA ILE A 261 9.04 23.25 -22.37
C ILE A 261 10.35 22.74 -21.76
N GLY A 262 10.47 21.42 -21.62
CA GLY A 262 11.63 20.78 -20.98
C GLY A 262 11.61 20.76 -19.44
N LEU A 263 10.73 21.54 -18.79
CA LEU A 263 10.54 21.44 -17.34
C LEU A 263 9.75 20.17 -17.00
N SER A 264 10.17 19.53 -15.91
CA SER A 264 9.53 18.32 -15.42
C SER A 264 9.26 18.42 -13.93
N TRP A 265 8.06 18.01 -13.52
CA TRP A 265 7.60 18.08 -12.14
C TRP A 265 7.13 16.72 -11.65
N LYS A 266 7.12 16.57 -10.34
CA LYS A 266 6.63 15.38 -9.67
C LYS A 266 5.46 15.74 -8.77
N CYS A 267 4.41 14.91 -8.79
CA CYS A 267 3.28 15.10 -7.88
C CYS A 267 3.72 14.74 -6.45
N CYS A 268 3.70 15.70 -5.53
CA CYS A 268 4.05 15.45 -4.14
C CYS A 268 3.08 14.48 -3.45
N LEU A 269 1.79 14.50 -3.80
CA LEU A 269 0.79 13.51 -3.35
C LEU A 269 0.87 12.17 -4.12
N GLY A 270 1.74 12.07 -5.13
CA GLY A 270 2.15 10.79 -5.70
C GLY A 270 3.18 10.06 -4.82
N ILE A 271 3.85 10.77 -3.92
CA ILE A 271 4.81 10.20 -2.97
C ILE A 271 4.02 9.59 -1.80
N LYS A 272 4.06 8.26 -1.67
CA LYS A 272 3.22 7.49 -0.74
C LYS A 272 3.24 8.02 0.70
N LYS A 273 4.41 8.38 1.24
CA LYS A 273 4.53 8.87 2.62
C LYS A 273 3.90 10.24 2.83
N LEU A 274 4.01 11.16 1.86
CA LEU A 274 3.37 12.46 1.96
C LEU A 274 1.85 12.34 1.77
N ARG A 275 1.42 11.46 0.87
CA ARG A 275 0.00 11.12 0.73
C ARG A 275 -0.57 10.55 2.02
N LEU A 276 0.10 9.57 2.63
CA LEU A 276 -0.32 9.00 3.90
C LEU A 276 -0.41 10.07 4.98
N SER A 277 0.58 10.98 5.05
CA SER A 277 0.55 12.08 6.01
C SER A 277 -0.63 13.04 5.82
N TRP A 278 -1.10 13.22 4.58
CA TRP A 278 -2.33 13.99 4.31
C TRP A 278 -3.56 13.27 4.85
N ASP A 279 -3.69 11.97 4.54
CA ASP A 279 -4.83 11.18 4.98
C ASP A 279 -4.89 11.14 6.53
N ILE A 280 -3.73 10.97 7.20
CA ILE A 280 -3.61 11.06 8.66
C ILE A 280 -3.97 12.47 9.17
N MET A 281 -3.45 13.53 8.54
CA MET A 281 -3.79 14.91 8.95
C MET A 281 -5.32 15.13 8.94
N MET A 282 -6.00 14.62 7.92
CA MET A 282 -7.46 14.71 7.81
C MET A 282 -8.17 13.86 8.87
N ASP A 283 -7.73 12.63 9.10
CA ASP A 283 -8.34 11.72 10.08
C ASP A 283 -8.11 12.18 11.53
N GLU A 284 -6.91 12.67 11.85
CA GLU A 284 -6.53 13.19 13.17
C GLU A 284 -6.98 14.64 13.41
N LYS A 285 -7.47 15.32 12.37
CA LYS A 285 -7.72 16.77 12.38
C LYS A 285 -6.48 17.55 12.82
N ALA A 286 -5.30 17.09 12.40
CA ALA A 286 -4.04 17.76 12.72
C ALA A 286 -3.95 19.11 11.99
N PRO A 287 -3.26 20.12 12.57
CA PRO A 287 -3.06 21.40 11.89
C PRO A 287 -2.36 21.25 10.54
N PHE A 288 -2.85 21.97 9.52
CA PHE A 288 -2.29 21.96 8.16
C PHE A 288 -0.79 22.27 8.12
N GLU A 289 -0.31 23.14 9.02
CA GLU A 289 1.09 23.51 9.13
C GLU A 289 2.02 22.31 9.39
N ILE A 290 1.53 21.25 10.05
CA ILE A 290 2.31 20.03 10.26
C ILE A 290 2.54 19.32 8.92
N TRP A 291 1.51 19.21 8.08
CA TRP A 291 1.64 18.64 6.74
C TRP A 291 2.45 19.52 5.80
N TRP A 292 2.23 20.83 5.84
CA TRP A 292 3.01 21.78 5.06
C TRP A 292 4.50 21.68 5.41
N ASN A 293 4.84 21.59 6.70
CA ASN A 293 6.21 21.36 7.14
C ASN A 293 6.75 20.00 6.65
N ALA A 294 5.96 18.93 6.69
CA ALA A 294 6.36 17.64 6.15
C ALA A 294 6.65 17.69 4.63
N ALA A 295 5.82 18.40 3.86
CA ALA A 295 6.03 18.63 2.44
C ALA A 295 7.32 19.43 2.17
N ARG A 296 7.57 20.48 2.96
CA ARG A 296 8.81 21.26 2.88
C ARG A 296 10.03 20.41 3.19
N VAL A 297 10.05 19.71 4.31
CA VAL A 297 11.18 18.85 4.71
C VAL A 297 11.43 17.79 3.65
N LEU A 298 10.38 17.17 3.10
CA LEU A 298 10.50 16.20 2.01
C LEU A 298 11.15 16.81 0.76
N ALA A 299 10.80 18.04 0.40
CA ALA A 299 11.34 18.73 -0.77
C ALA A 299 12.80 19.20 -0.58
N THR A 300 13.18 19.56 0.65
CA THR A 300 14.50 20.13 0.96
C THR A 300 15.52 19.15 1.51
N THR A 301 15.12 17.89 1.77
CA THR A 301 16.04 16.85 2.26
C THR A 301 16.37 15.83 1.18
N PRO A 302 17.57 15.20 1.22
CA PRO A 302 17.91 14.13 0.30
C PRO A 302 16.85 13.02 0.28
N ALA A 303 16.54 12.51 -0.91
CA ALA A 303 15.58 11.43 -1.08
C ALA A 303 15.99 10.20 -0.25
N CYS A 304 15.07 9.68 0.56
CA CYS A 304 15.31 8.51 1.40
C CYS A 304 15.56 7.26 0.52
N LYS A 305 16.72 6.64 0.70
CA LYS A 305 17.25 5.55 -0.13
C LYS A 305 17.72 4.37 0.73
N ASN A 306 17.69 3.16 0.17
CA ASN A 306 18.19 1.97 0.87
C ASN A 306 19.72 1.87 0.86
N GLU A 307 20.37 2.57 -0.08
CA GLU A 307 21.84 2.66 -0.19
C GLU A 307 22.44 3.58 0.89
N GLY A 308 21.58 4.26 1.66
CA GLY A 308 21.97 5.24 2.65
C GLY A 308 22.01 6.66 2.09
N VAL A 309 21.89 7.62 2.99
CA VAL A 309 21.96 9.05 2.69
C VAL A 309 22.73 9.76 3.79
N GLU A 310 23.41 10.83 3.42
CA GLU A 310 23.96 11.75 4.40
C GLU A 310 22.85 12.69 4.88
N ASN A 311 22.64 12.76 6.19
CA ASN A 311 21.83 13.79 6.83
C ASN A 311 22.54 14.22 8.13
N HIS A 312 22.53 15.52 8.40
CA HIS A 312 23.12 16.08 9.62
C HIS A 312 22.36 15.70 10.90
N GLY A 313 21.06 15.44 10.79
CA GLY A 313 20.20 15.09 11.91
C GLY A 313 19.29 13.91 11.57
N TRP A 314 19.18 12.97 12.50
CA TRP A 314 18.35 11.77 12.43
C TRP A 314 17.48 11.67 13.68
N TYR A 315 16.30 11.10 13.54
CA TYR A 315 15.38 10.90 14.65
C TYR A 315 15.53 9.48 15.19
N VAL A 316 15.85 9.38 16.47
CA VAL A 316 16.02 8.11 17.19
C VAL A 316 15.02 8.05 18.34
N LEU A 317 14.73 6.86 18.87
CA LEU A 317 13.89 6.73 20.06
C LEU A 317 14.52 7.47 21.25
N ALA A 318 13.73 8.29 21.95
CA ALA A 318 14.20 9.11 23.06
C ALA A 318 14.77 8.26 24.20
N ASP A 319 14.13 7.13 24.50
CA ASP A 319 14.57 6.18 25.52
C ASP A 319 15.70 5.25 25.05
N GLY A 320 16.28 5.48 23.85
CA GLY A 320 17.41 4.73 23.29
C GLY A 320 17.02 3.55 22.38
N CYS A 321 17.82 3.38 21.31
CA CYS A 321 17.94 2.20 20.44
C CYS A 321 18.99 2.52 19.35
N ASP A 322 20.25 2.10 19.51
CA ASP A 322 21.37 2.58 18.68
C ASP A 322 21.31 2.13 17.20
N ASN A 323 20.51 1.09 16.90
CA ASN A 323 20.33 0.53 15.55
C ASN A 323 19.00 0.93 14.91
N PHE A 324 18.43 2.06 15.32
CA PHE A 324 17.17 2.56 14.78
C PHE A 324 17.24 4.06 14.49
N ASP A 325 17.22 4.40 13.20
CA ASP A 325 17.43 5.74 12.65
C ASP A 325 16.32 6.10 11.66
N VAL A 326 15.63 7.21 11.93
CA VAL A 326 14.59 7.75 11.04
C VAL A 326 15.08 9.04 10.40
N CYS A 327 15.14 9.09 9.07
CA CYS A 327 15.53 10.31 8.37
C CYS A 327 14.48 11.42 8.57
N PRO A 328 14.85 12.72 8.44
CA PRO A 328 13.91 13.81 8.69
C PRO A 328 12.63 13.71 7.85
N SER A 329 12.76 13.34 6.58
CA SER A 329 11.58 13.20 5.72
C SER A 329 10.60 12.12 6.21
N CYS A 330 11.09 10.94 6.61
CA CYS A 330 10.22 9.89 7.14
C CYS A 330 9.65 10.27 8.51
N PHE A 331 10.43 10.95 9.36
CA PHE A 331 9.96 11.43 10.64
C PHE A 331 8.78 12.40 10.49
N HIS A 332 8.95 13.44 9.68
CA HIS A 332 7.92 14.46 9.50
C HIS A 332 6.68 13.94 8.76
N CYS A 333 6.81 13.00 7.83
CA CYS A 333 5.66 12.40 7.17
C CYS A 333 4.87 11.42 8.07
N TYR A 334 5.54 10.60 8.90
CA TYR A 334 4.85 9.53 9.63
C TYR A 334 4.54 9.88 11.09
N PHE A 335 5.43 10.59 11.77
CA PHE A 335 5.36 10.75 13.22
C PHE A 335 4.84 12.12 13.64
N SER A 336 5.23 13.20 12.95
CA SER A 336 4.85 14.56 13.35
C SER A 336 3.35 14.83 13.36
N MET A 337 2.56 14.02 12.63
CA MET A 337 1.08 14.08 12.69
C MET A 337 0.51 13.65 14.05
N PHE A 338 1.31 12.98 14.88
CA PHE A 338 0.95 12.50 16.21
C PHE A 338 1.88 13.13 17.26
N PRO A 339 1.64 14.37 17.71
CA PRO A 339 2.56 15.08 18.61
C PRO A 339 2.93 14.28 19.88
N ALA A 340 1.96 13.57 20.46
CA ALA A 340 2.17 12.73 21.65
C ALA A 340 3.15 11.56 21.42
N PHE A 341 3.27 11.08 20.18
CA PHE A 341 4.21 10.02 19.80
C PHE A 341 5.51 10.60 19.24
N ALA A 342 5.43 11.71 18.50
CA ALA A 342 6.59 12.43 17.97
C ALA A 342 7.56 12.86 19.08
N GLN A 343 7.06 13.30 20.24
CA GLN A 343 7.88 13.65 21.41
C GLN A 343 8.65 12.46 22.02
N ARG A 344 8.35 11.22 21.61
CA ARG A 344 9.08 10.00 22.02
C ARG A 344 10.31 9.74 21.16
N PHE A 345 10.62 10.67 20.25
CA PHE A 345 11.83 10.70 19.46
C PHE A 345 12.68 11.90 19.86
N ARG A 346 13.99 11.77 19.67
CA ARG A 346 14.95 12.87 19.82
C ARG A 346 15.78 13.02 18.56
N LEU A 347 16.19 14.25 18.28
CA LEU A 347 17.12 14.53 17.19
C LEU A 347 18.54 14.14 17.64
N GLN A 348 19.17 13.27 16.88
CA GLN A 348 20.56 12.85 17.03
C GLN A 348 21.37 13.42 15.86
N HIS A 349 22.46 14.11 16.17
CA HIS A 349 23.41 14.59 15.18
C HIS A 349 24.53 13.58 15.00
N TYR A 350 24.93 13.39 13.74
CA TYR A 350 26.07 12.56 13.35
C TYR A 350 27.11 13.43 12.64
N PRO A 351 28.41 13.05 12.66
CA PRO A 351 29.45 13.75 11.93
C PRO A 351 29.12 13.87 10.44
N ARG A 352 29.54 14.98 9.80
CA ARG A 352 29.42 15.15 8.35
C ARG A 352 30.15 14.01 7.62
N GLY A 353 29.61 13.58 6.49
CA GLY A 353 30.05 12.41 5.73
C GLY A 353 29.53 11.07 6.25
N THR A 354 28.79 11.04 7.36
CA THR A 354 28.20 9.79 7.88
C THR A 354 27.00 9.38 7.03
N MET A 355 27.16 8.32 6.24
CA MET A 355 26.06 7.67 5.52
C MET A 355 25.26 6.79 6.47
N ARG A 356 23.95 7.01 6.55
CA ARG A 356 23.04 6.12 7.30
C ARG A 356 21.82 5.73 6.46
N VAL A 357 21.25 4.58 6.78
CA VAL A 357 20.04 4.05 6.13
C VAL A 357 18.87 4.29 7.07
N CYS A 358 17.76 4.81 6.54
CA CYS A 358 16.56 4.98 7.33
C CYS A 358 15.85 3.63 7.52
N ASP A 359 15.37 3.34 8.73
CA ASP A 359 14.55 2.15 9.00
C ASP A 359 13.19 2.13 8.28
N PHE A 360 12.77 3.29 7.77
CA PHE A 360 11.60 3.46 6.91
C PHE A 360 11.96 3.67 5.44
N ALA A 361 13.19 3.37 5.03
CA ALA A 361 13.60 3.51 3.64
C ALA A 361 12.75 2.62 2.71
N PRO A 362 12.36 3.10 1.52
CA PRO A 362 11.52 2.33 0.61
C PRO A 362 12.19 1.04 0.17
N GLY A 363 11.62 -0.12 0.54
CA GLY A 363 12.21 -1.44 0.26
C GLY A 363 13.17 -1.94 1.33
N GLY A 364 13.36 -1.17 2.41
CA GLY A 364 14.07 -1.64 3.60
C GLY A 364 13.37 -2.85 4.22
N PRO A 365 14.13 -3.79 4.83
CA PRO A 365 13.62 -5.10 5.24
C PRO A 365 12.50 -5.03 6.29
N ARG A 366 12.53 -4.01 7.17
CA ARG A 366 11.57 -3.83 8.27
C ARG A 366 10.64 -2.62 8.11
N ALA A 367 10.83 -1.80 7.09
CA ALA A 367 10.09 -0.54 6.92
C ALA A 367 8.57 -0.76 6.96
N GLY A 368 8.08 -1.79 6.26
CA GLY A 368 6.65 -2.11 6.22
C GLY A 368 6.11 -2.56 7.59
N ILE A 369 6.80 -3.46 8.28
CA ILE A 369 6.32 -3.96 9.58
C ILE A 369 6.42 -2.90 10.67
N PHE A 370 7.44 -2.03 10.64
CA PHE A 370 7.53 -0.88 11.53
C PHE A 370 6.36 0.09 11.32
N LEU A 371 5.95 0.38 10.07
CA LEU A 371 4.75 1.18 9.81
C LEU A 371 3.48 0.52 10.34
N VAL A 372 3.33 -0.79 10.16
CA VAL A 372 2.19 -1.55 10.70
C VAL A 372 2.15 -1.48 12.23
N LYS A 373 3.29 -1.70 12.89
CA LYS A 373 3.39 -1.63 14.36
C LYS A 373 3.14 -0.22 14.89
N PHE A 374 3.59 0.80 14.16
CA PHE A 374 3.28 2.18 14.48
C PHE A 374 1.78 2.49 14.31
N GLY A 375 1.15 2.02 13.23
CA GLY A 375 -0.31 2.12 13.05
C GLY A 375 -1.09 1.44 14.18
N GLN A 376 -0.68 0.22 14.58
CA GLN A 376 -1.27 -0.47 15.73
C GLN A 376 -1.11 0.33 17.04
N ALA A 377 0.06 0.95 17.24
CA ALA A 377 0.30 1.82 18.39
C ALA A 377 -0.64 3.03 18.40
N VAL A 378 -0.89 3.64 17.23
CA VAL A 378 -1.81 4.78 17.09
C VAL A 378 -3.25 4.36 17.36
N ASP A 379 -3.72 3.28 16.71
CA ASP A 379 -5.10 2.80 16.82
C ASP A 379 -5.45 2.39 18.25
N ARG A 380 -4.49 1.77 18.95
CA ARG A 380 -4.63 1.31 20.34
C ARG A 380 -4.17 2.34 21.37
N LYS A 381 -3.72 3.52 20.93
CA LYS A 381 -3.20 4.62 21.76
C LYS A 381 -2.09 4.17 22.74
N ASP A 382 -1.22 3.29 22.27
CA ASP A 382 -0.15 2.69 23.07
C ASP A 382 1.16 2.61 22.29
N PHE A 383 2.08 3.54 22.58
CA PHE A 383 3.39 3.64 21.92
C PHE A 383 4.32 2.45 22.22
N SER A 384 4.08 1.72 23.33
CA SER A 384 4.92 0.55 23.70
C SER A 384 4.88 -0.52 22.62
N ILE A 385 3.74 -0.71 21.95
CA ILE A 385 3.55 -1.67 20.84
C ILE A 385 4.60 -1.47 19.74
N PHE A 386 4.89 -0.22 19.41
CA PHE A 386 5.89 0.12 18.41
C PHE A 386 7.30 0.08 19.01
N ALA A 387 7.51 0.74 20.15
CA ALA A 387 8.82 0.90 20.75
C ALA A 387 9.45 -0.44 21.16
N ASP A 388 8.67 -1.34 21.76
CA ASP A 388 9.15 -2.65 22.21
C ASP A 388 9.48 -3.54 21.02
N TYR A 389 8.68 -3.47 19.94
CA TYR A 389 8.97 -4.18 18.70
C TYR A 389 10.27 -3.68 18.05
N VAL A 390 10.47 -2.36 17.98
CA VAL A 390 11.72 -1.78 17.48
C VAL A 390 12.91 -2.24 18.33
N ARG A 391 12.85 -2.14 19.66
CA ARG A 391 13.95 -2.56 20.55
C ARG A 391 14.28 -4.04 20.38
N ALA A 392 13.25 -4.88 20.28
CA ALA A 392 13.42 -6.33 20.11
C ALA A 392 14.02 -6.72 18.74
N LYS A 393 13.82 -5.92 17.68
CA LYS A 393 14.18 -6.31 16.31
C LYS A 393 15.28 -5.49 15.67
N ALA A 394 15.47 -4.23 16.03
CA ALA A 394 16.41 -3.32 15.37
C ALA A 394 17.86 -3.82 15.41
N HIS A 395 18.27 -4.47 16.50
CA HIS A 395 19.61 -5.03 16.66
C HIS A 395 19.79 -6.40 15.97
N LEU A 396 18.72 -7.05 15.53
CA LEU A 396 18.80 -8.35 14.87
C LEU A 396 19.18 -8.17 13.40
N PRO A 397 19.93 -9.10 12.81
CA PRO A 397 20.07 -9.16 11.36
C PRO A 397 18.69 -9.36 10.70
N PRO A 398 18.36 -8.64 9.61
CA PRO A 398 17.10 -8.84 8.91
C PRO A 398 17.06 -10.26 8.32
N CYS A 399 15.89 -10.89 8.37
CA CYS A 399 15.68 -12.21 7.80
C CYS A 399 16.13 -12.23 6.32
N PRO A 400 17.03 -13.14 5.92
CA PRO A 400 17.49 -13.26 4.54
C PRO A 400 16.39 -13.80 3.61
N ARG A 401 15.27 -14.25 4.18
CA ARG A 401 14.14 -14.86 3.48
C ARG A 401 14.62 -16.05 2.63
N SER A 402 14.33 -16.03 1.33
CA SER A 402 14.73 -17.04 0.35
C SER A 402 16.16 -16.85 -0.15
N ASN A 403 16.84 -15.76 0.21
CA ASN A 403 18.22 -15.55 -0.21
C ASN A 403 19.12 -16.54 0.52
N LEU A 404 19.86 -17.29 -0.28
CA LEU A 404 20.93 -18.15 0.17
C LEU A 404 22.07 -17.29 0.73
N THR A 405 22.40 -17.46 2.02
CA THR A 405 23.35 -16.58 2.72
C THR A 405 24.37 -17.35 3.55
N LYS A 406 25.62 -16.90 3.48
CA LYS A 406 26.74 -17.33 4.35
C LYS A 406 26.84 -16.45 5.59
N ASN A 407 27.52 -16.95 6.62
CA ASN A 407 27.84 -16.19 7.85
C ASN A 407 26.62 -15.70 8.64
N PHE A 408 25.47 -16.34 8.47
CA PHE A 408 24.30 -16.15 9.33
C PHE A 408 24.29 -17.18 10.45
N ARG A 409 23.72 -16.80 11.60
CA ARG A 409 23.37 -17.74 12.65
C ARG A 409 22.01 -18.37 12.35
N TRP A 410 21.93 -19.68 12.53
CA TRP A 410 20.77 -20.49 12.20
C TRP A 410 20.27 -21.28 13.40
N TRP A 411 18.97 -21.54 13.38
CA TRP A 411 18.24 -22.37 14.35
C TRP A 411 17.44 -23.41 13.60
N GLY A 412 17.28 -24.60 14.14
CA GLY A 412 16.45 -25.62 13.51
C GLY A 412 16.81 -27.05 13.90
N VAL A 413 16.53 -27.96 12.98
CA VAL A 413 16.83 -29.40 13.09
C VAL A 413 17.77 -29.78 11.94
N PRO A 414 18.90 -30.44 12.20
CA PRO A 414 19.85 -30.89 11.18
C PRO A 414 19.15 -31.69 10.09
N ASN A 415 19.43 -31.37 8.83
CA ASN A 415 18.78 -31.95 7.64
C ASN A 415 17.24 -31.80 7.57
N GLY A 416 16.61 -31.17 8.56
CA GLY A 416 15.17 -30.89 8.57
C GLY A 416 14.89 -29.51 8.01
N PHE A 417 15.10 -28.48 8.82
CA PHE A 417 14.84 -27.10 8.45
C PHE A 417 15.80 -26.13 9.14
N THR A 418 15.90 -24.91 8.59
CA THR A 418 16.73 -23.82 9.10
C THR A 418 15.90 -22.55 9.22
N CYS A 419 16.08 -21.77 10.28
CA CYS A 419 15.47 -20.45 10.45
C CYS A 419 16.49 -19.46 11.01
N CYS A 420 16.40 -18.21 10.59
CA CYS A 420 17.28 -17.14 11.06
C CYS A 420 16.91 -16.67 12.47
N GLU A 421 17.81 -15.94 13.12
CA GLU A 421 17.64 -15.38 14.47
C GLU A 421 16.31 -14.61 14.63
N GLU A 422 15.96 -13.79 13.63
CA GLU A 422 14.73 -12.99 13.65
C GLU A 422 13.46 -13.87 13.66
N CYS A 423 13.44 -14.92 12.84
CA CYS A 423 12.31 -15.86 12.75
C CYS A 423 12.26 -16.78 13.97
N PHE A 424 13.40 -17.21 14.51
CA PHE A 424 13.46 -17.96 15.76
C PHE A 424 12.79 -17.16 16.89
N LYS A 425 13.24 -15.92 17.10
CA LYS A 425 12.70 -15.00 18.13
C LYS A 425 11.23 -14.64 17.95
N GLU A 426 10.68 -14.74 16.74
CA GLU A 426 9.30 -14.36 16.44
C GLU A 426 8.32 -15.53 16.47
N VAL A 427 8.76 -16.70 15.99
CA VAL A 427 7.88 -17.82 15.66
C VAL A 427 8.15 -19.06 16.52
N VAL A 428 9.40 -19.25 16.96
CA VAL A 428 9.86 -20.48 17.61
C VAL A 428 10.02 -20.30 19.12
N GLU A 429 10.67 -19.22 19.55
CA GLU A 429 11.01 -19.02 20.96
C GLU A 429 9.76 -19.07 21.85
N GLY A 430 9.76 -20.00 22.81
CA GLY A 430 8.66 -20.21 23.75
C GLY A 430 7.49 -21.07 23.24
N THR A 431 7.57 -21.66 22.04
CA THR A 431 6.57 -22.64 21.59
C THR A 431 6.86 -24.06 22.12
N PRO A 432 5.88 -24.98 22.13
CA PRO A 432 6.08 -26.37 22.58
C PRO A 432 7.19 -27.12 21.84
N LEU A 433 7.46 -26.74 20.58
CA LEU A 433 8.49 -27.35 19.75
C LEU A 433 9.86 -26.69 19.86
N ASP A 434 10.00 -25.54 20.53
CA ASP A 434 11.29 -24.88 20.76
C ASP A 434 12.33 -25.86 21.32
N PRO A 435 12.06 -26.66 22.38
CA PRO A 435 13.05 -27.58 22.94
C PRO A 435 13.53 -28.67 21.98
N GLN A 436 12.81 -28.93 20.89
CA GLN A 436 13.17 -29.95 19.89
C GLN A 436 14.22 -29.44 18.88
N LEU A 437 14.52 -28.13 18.86
CA LEU A 437 15.59 -27.59 18.02
C LEU A 437 16.96 -27.88 18.61
N THR A 438 17.76 -28.63 17.85
CA THR A 438 19.13 -29.00 18.24
C THR A 438 20.17 -28.03 17.70
N VAL A 439 19.92 -27.36 16.56
CA VAL A 439 20.79 -26.28 16.05
C VAL A 439 20.35 -24.97 16.68
N ARG A 440 21.25 -24.29 17.38
CA ARG A 440 20.95 -23.01 18.07
C ARG A 440 22.07 -21.99 17.92
N GLY A 441 21.90 -21.08 16.96
CA GLY A 441 22.81 -19.96 16.74
C GLY A 441 24.12 -20.36 16.05
N GLU A 442 24.12 -21.51 15.38
CA GLU A 442 25.29 -22.02 14.66
C GLU A 442 25.40 -21.38 13.27
N VAL A 443 26.62 -21.20 12.79
CA VAL A 443 26.86 -20.72 11.43
C VAL A 443 26.87 -21.93 10.50
N ALA A 444 26.02 -21.91 9.47
CA ALA A 444 25.95 -22.98 8.49
C ALA A 444 27.21 -22.97 7.60
N GLU A 445 27.76 -24.15 7.33
CA GLU A 445 28.89 -24.33 6.39
C GLU A 445 28.50 -24.00 4.94
N HIS A 446 27.23 -24.20 4.60
CA HIS A 446 26.68 -24.04 3.28
C HIS A 446 25.66 -22.92 3.23
N ASP A 447 25.42 -22.44 2.02
CA ASP A 447 24.38 -21.47 1.69
C ASP A 447 23.01 -22.04 2.00
N VAL A 448 22.36 -21.51 3.02
CA VAL A 448 21.00 -21.91 3.41
C VAL A 448 20.07 -20.70 3.41
N MET A 449 18.77 -21.00 3.31
CA MET A 449 17.70 -20.00 3.37
C MET A 449 16.93 -20.11 4.69
N CYS A 450 16.11 -19.11 4.99
CA CYS A 450 15.15 -19.20 6.08
C CYS A 450 13.90 -19.99 5.63
N GLU A 451 13.57 -21.07 6.33
CA GLU A 451 12.39 -21.89 6.07
C GLU A 451 11.12 -21.34 6.75
N LEU A 452 11.26 -20.40 7.70
CA LEU A 452 10.15 -19.86 8.51
C LEU A 452 9.71 -18.44 8.12
N TYR A 453 10.20 -17.89 6.99
CA TYR A 453 9.83 -16.52 6.62
C TYR A 453 8.42 -16.43 5.98
N SER A 454 7.93 -17.48 5.34
CA SER A 454 6.68 -17.43 4.57
C SER A 454 5.44 -17.64 5.45
N PRO A 455 4.30 -17.01 5.13
CA PRO A 455 3.06 -17.18 5.90
C PRO A 455 2.60 -18.64 5.98
N ARG A 456 2.70 -19.40 4.88
CA ARG A 456 2.35 -20.84 4.87
C ARG A 456 3.18 -21.63 5.86
N MET A 457 4.51 -21.46 5.84
CA MET A 457 5.40 -22.19 6.73
C MET A 457 5.18 -21.82 8.19
N ARG A 458 4.88 -20.56 8.50
CA ARG A 458 4.47 -20.14 9.85
C ARG A 458 3.15 -20.78 10.28
N GLY A 459 2.19 -20.94 9.36
CA GLY A 459 0.94 -21.67 9.61
C GLY A 459 1.16 -23.15 9.91
N LEU A 460 2.01 -23.82 9.12
CA LEU A 460 2.40 -25.21 9.36
C LEU A 460 3.16 -25.39 10.67
N TRP A 461 4.02 -24.45 11.03
CA TRP A 461 4.69 -24.44 12.33
C TRP A 461 3.70 -24.33 13.49
N ALA A 462 2.70 -23.44 13.36
CA ALA A 462 1.66 -23.30 14.37
C ALA A 462 0.81 -24.58 14.50
N GLU A 463 0.52 -25.27 13.40
CA GLU A 463 -0.14 -26.59 13.42
C GLU A 463 0.71 -27.64 14.16
N ALA A 464 1.99 -27.73 13.78
CA ALA A 464 2.94 -28.64 14.41
C ALA A 464 3.03 -28.39 15.93
N CYS A 465 3.02 -27.13 16.36
CA CYS A 465 2.99 -26.77 17.79
C CYS A 465 1.69 -27.22 18.48
N ARG A 466 0.54 -27.19 17.81
CA ARG A 466 -0.74 -27.67 18.36
C ARG A 466 -0.75 -29.19 18.53
N GLN A 467 -0.15 -29.91 17.59
CA GLN A 467 -0.06 -31.37 17.62
C GLN A 467 1.13 -31.88 18.45
N ASN A 468 2.05 -30.97 18.82
CA ASN A 468 3.34 -31.28 19.43
C ASN A 468 4.18 -32.29 18.61
N ASP A 469 4.04 -32.24 17.27
CA ASP A 469 4.75 -33.10 16.32
C ASP A 469 5.37 -32.24 15.21
N ILE A 470 6.69 -32.24 15.13
CA ILE A 470 7.46 -31.45 14.18
C ILE A 470 7.56 -32.10 12.78
N SER A 471 7.20 -33.39 12.65
CA SER A 471 7.52 -34.22 11.49
C SER A 471 6.89 -33.69 10.19
N GLN A 472 5.62 -33.28 10.23
CA GLN A 472 4.92 -32.74 9.06
C GLN A 472 5.53 -31.40 8.61
N PHE A 473 5.93 -30.56 9.56
CA PHE A 473 6.59 -29.29 9.26
C PHE A 473 7.97 -29.51 8.62
N VAL A 474 8.76 -30.46 9.15
CA VAL A 474 10.07 -30.82 8.57
C VAL A 474 9.92 -31.34 7.14
N ALA A 475 8.95 -32.23 6.90
CA ALA A 475 8.69 -32.75 5.55
C ALA A 475 8.32 -31.62 4.57
N ALA A 476 7.45 -30.69 4.99
CA ALA A 476 7.09 -29.52 4.18
C ALA A 476 8.28 -28.59 3.93
N ALA A 477 9.16 -28.38 4.90
CA ALA A 477 10.38 -27.57 4.74
C ALA A 477 11.36 -28.21 3.74
N GLN A 478 11.53 -29.53 3.80
CA GLN A 478 12.36 -30.27 2.85
C GLN A 478 11.79 -30.22 1.43
N GLU A 479 10.48 -30.44 1.27
CA GLU A 479 9.78 -30.29 0.00
C GLU A 479 9.99 -28.89 -0.59
N ARG A 480 9.75 -27.86 0.23
CA ARG A 480 9.94 -26.46 -0.16
C ARG A 480 11.37 -26.20 -0.64
N ARG A 481 12.38 -26.69 0.09
CA ARG A 481 13.78 -26.56 -0.32
C ARG A 481 14.07 -27.24 -1.66
N ASN A 482 13.51 -28.43 -1.89
CA ASN A 482 13.67 -29.15 -3.15
C ASN A 482 13.04 -28.36 -4.31
N VAL A 483 11.83 -27.82 -4.12
CA VAL A 483 11.16 -26.97 -5.12
C VAL A 483 11.96 -25.71 -5.39
N TYR A 484 12.51 -25.05 -4.36
CA TYR A 484 13.37 -23.88 -4.54
C TYR A 484 14.57 -24.20 -5.42
N MET A 485 15.32 -25.26 -5.10
CA MET A 485 16.53 -25.64 -5.85
C MET A 485 16.23 -26.02 -7.30
N ALA A 486 15.04 -26.59 -7.57
CA ALA A 486 14.60 -26.93 -8.92
C ALA A 486 14.12 -25.71 -9.73
N THR A 487 13.74 -24.60 -9.08
CA THR A 487 13.02 -23.49 -9.74
C THR A 487 13.79 -22.16 -9.71
N MET A 488 14.04 -21.62 -8.52
CA MET A 488 14.49 -20.23 -8.34
C MET A 488 15.86 -19.94 -8.96
N PRO A 489 16.88 -20.82 -8.87
CA PRO A 489 18.15 -20.61 -9.58
C PRO A 489 17.99 -20.49 -11.09
N GLN A 490 17.12 -21.30 -11.70
CA GLN A 490 16.84 -21.26 -13.14
C GLN A 490 16.13 -19.95 -13.52
N CYS A 491 15.13 -19.53 -12.74
CA CYS A 491 14.48 -18.22 -12.93
C CYS A 491 15.50 -17.08 -12.91
N GLN A 492 16.38 -17.06 -11.90
CA GLN A 492 17.40 -16.02 -11.76
C GLN A 492 18.39 -16.02 -12.92
N MET A 493 18.78 -17.19 -13.42
CA MET A 493 19.65 -17.32 -14.60
C MET A 493 18.98 -16.77 -15.86
N ILE A 494 17.72 -17.10 -16.10
CA ILE A 494 16.98 -16.58 -17.27
C ILE A 494 16.88 -15.05 -17.17
N LEU A 495 16.46 -14.52 -16.02
CA LEU A 495 16.32 -13.07 -15.82
C LEU A 495 17.67 -12.32 -15.91
N SER A 496 18.78 -12.91 -15.46
CA SER A 496 20.10 -12.31 -15.56
C SER A 496 20.60 -12.28 -17.01
N MET A 497 20.38 -13.35 -17.79
CA MET A 497 20.66 -13.37 -19.23
C MET A 497 19.83 -12.31 -19.98
N MET A 498 18.54 -12.16 -19.64
CA MET A 498 17.69 -11.12 -20.23
C MET A 498 18.21 -9.70 -19.91
N ARG A 499 18.61 -9.44 -18.67
CA ARG A 499 19.24 -8.16 -18.29
C ARG A 499 20.53 -7.91 -19.04
N MET A 500 21.37 -8.94 -19.22
CA MET A 500 22.62 -8.81 -19.98
C MET A 500 22.35 -8.47 -21.46
N ARG A 501 21.41 -9.17 -22.11
CA ARG A 501 20.98 -8.85 -23.49
C ARG A 501 20.42 -7.43 -23.59
N MET A 502 19.63 -7.00 -22.59
CA MET A 502 19.08 -5.63 -22.55
C MET A 502 20.18 -4.57 -22.42
N SER A 503 21.14 -4.81 -21.53
CA SER A 503 22.29 -3.92 -21.34
C SER A 503 23.14 -3.85 -22.61
N MET A 504 23.42 -4.99 -23.25
CA MET A 504 24.19 -5.06 -24.49
C MET A 504 23.50 -4.27 -25.61
N ARG A 505 22.19 -4.46 -25.79
CA ARG A 505 21.40 -3.68 -26.75
C ARG A 505 21.49 -2.18 -26.48
N ASN A 506 21.27 -1.76 -25.23
CA ASN A 506 21.29 -0.35 -24.87
C ASN A 506 22.68 0.27 -25.09
N THR A 507 23.76 -0.43 -24.76
CA THR A 507 25.13 0.02 -25.01
C THR A 507 25.39 0.19 -26.52
N GLN A 508 24.95 -0.76 -27.35
CA GLN A 508 25.08 -0.66 -28.81
C GLN A 508 24.30 0.53 -29.39
N LEU A 509 23.07 0.77 -28.91
CA LEU A 509 22.26 1.93 -29.33
C LEU A 509 22.88 3.27 -28.92
N LEU A 510 23.46 3.36 -27.73
CA LEU A 510 24.13 4.59 -27.27
C LEU A 510 25.40 4.85 -28.09
N ALA A 511 26.22 3.81 -28.32
CA ALA A 511 27.43 3.93 -29.12
C ALA A 511 27.13 4.34 -30.55
N SER A 512 26.12 3.73 -31.20
CA SER A 512 25.73 4.08 -32.56
C SER A 512 25.24 5.53 -32.66
N THR A 513 24.41 5.97 -31.71
CA THR A 513 23.86 7.33 -31.70
C THR A 513 24.95 8.40 -31.62
N ILE A 514 25.98 8.18 -30.79
CA ILE A 514 27.10 9.12 -30.65
C ILE A 514 27.88 9.23 -31.97
N VAL A 515 28.19 8.10 -32.60
CA VAL A 515 28.98 8.08 -33.83
C VAL A 515 28.20 8.64 -35.02
N MET A 516 26.90 8.38 -35.11
CA MET A 516 26.02 9.02 -36.09
C MET A 516 25.93 10.54 -35.90
N GLY A 517 25.90 11.01 -34.66
CA GLY A 517 25.95 12.45 -34.37
C GLY A 517 27.24 13.09 -34.90
N SER A 518 28.38 12.43 -34.68
CA SER A 518 29.67 12.85 -35.24
C SER A 518 29.68 12.83 -36.77
N ASP A 519 29.05 11.84 -37.41
CA ASP A 519 28.91 11.78 -38.87
C ASP A 519 28.17 13.01 -39.42
N GLY A 520 27.08 13.42 -38.77
CA GLY A 520 26.34 14.64 -39.13
C GLY A 520 27.17 15.92 -39.00
N ILE A 521 28.05 16.01 -37.99
CA ILE A 521 28.98 17.13 -37.83
C ILE A 521 30.01 17.16 -38.96
N VAL A 522 30.57 16.01 -39.33
CA VAL A 522 31.50 15.92 -40.48
C VAL A 522 30.80 16.32 -41.77
N GLY A 523 29.57 15.87 -42.00
CA GLY A 523 28.78 16.26 -43.16
C GLY A 523 28.55 17.77 -43.25
N ALA A 524 28.28 18.43 -42.13
CA ALA A 524 28.11 19.88 -42.07
C ALA A 524 29.41 20.67 -42.28
N ALA A 525 30.56 20.09 -41.92
CA ALA A 525 31.88 20.71 -42.05
C ALA A 525 32.59 20.39 -43.39
N SER A 526 32.06 19.45 -44.17
CA SER A 526 32.73 18.95 -45.38
C SER A 526 32.32 19.71 -46.66
N PRO A 527 33.20 19.81 -47.67
CA PRO A 527 32.88 20.39 -48.97
C PRO A 527 31.77 19.63 -49.70
N VAL A 528 31.09 20.28 -50.65
CA VAL A 528 29.94 19.72 -51.41
C VAL A 528 30.26 18.41 -52.14
N ASN A 529 31.53 18.15 -52.50
CA ASN A 529 31.99 16.92 -53.16
C ASN A 529 32.98 16.14 -52.28
N HIS A 530 32.53 15.58 -51.15
CA HIS A 530 33.34 14.67 -50.34
C HIS A 530 32.88 13.21 -50.51
N THR A 531 33.74 12.26 -50.13
CA THR A 531 33.47 10.83 -50.28
C THR A 531 32.41 10.38 -49.30
N HIS A 532 31.35 9.76 -49.81
CA HIS A 532 30.31 9.12 -49.00
C HIS A 532 30.59 7.63 -48.82
N TYR A 533 30.21 7.12 -47.66
CA TYR A 533 30.39 5.74 -47.25
C TYR A 533 29.02 5.04 -47.11
N GLY A 534 29.04 3.70 -47.15
CA GLY A 534 27.84 2.89 -46.98
C GLY A 534 27.94 1.51 -47.60
N ASN A 535 26.88 0.73 -47.45
CA ASN A 535 26.75 -0.60 -48.02
C ASN A 535 25.27 -0.97 -48.22
N SER A 536 25.01 -2.15 -48.78
CA SER A 536 23.66 -2.65 -49.06
C SER A 536 22.78 -2.87 -47.82
N SER A 537 23.35 -2.94 -46.61
CA SER A 537 22.59 -3.18 -45.38
C SER A 537 22.04 -1.90 -44.76
N VAL A 538 22.76 -0.78 -44.87
CA VAL A 538 22.42 0.51 -44.22
C VAL A 538 22.24 1.69 -45.17
N GLY A 539 22.33 1.42 -46.48
CA GLY A 539 22.30 2.45 -47.52
C GLY A 539 23.65 3.14 -47.72
N TYR A 540 23.74 3.88 -48.82
CA TYR A 540 24.88 4.71 -49.20
C TYR A 540 24.56 6.18 -48.94
N GLY A 541 25.55 6.97 -48.48
CA GLY A 541 25.37 8.42 -48.22
C GLY A 541 25.88 8.92 -46.86
N TRP A 542 26.56 8.09 -46.07
CA TRP A 542 27.16 8.48 -44.79
C TRP A 542 28.42 9.32 -45.02
N ASN A 543 28.68 10.33 -44.19
CA ASN A 543 29.81 11.26 -44.40
C ASN A 543 31.16 10.66 -43.96
N THR A 544 31.13 9.59 -43.16
CA THR A 544 32.28 8.86 -42.63
C THR A 544 32.04 7.36 -42.67
N SER A 545 33.12 6.57 -42.75
CA SER A 545 33.04 5.10 -42.63
C SER A 545 32.49 4.67 -41.27
N ALA A 546 32.87 5.39 -40.20
CA ALA A 546 32.39 5.16 -38.84
C ALA A 546 30.87 5.41 -38.73
N GLY A 547 30.31 6.40 -39.43
CA GLY A 547 28.87 6.64 -39.49
C GLY A 547 28.09 5.49 -40.14
N ALA A 548 28.62 4.93 -41.24
CA ALA A 548 28.05 3.75 -41.87
C ALA A 548 28.11 2.50 -40.97
N GLU A 549 29.23 2.28 -40.26
CA GLU A 549 29.37 1.19 -39.30
C GLU A 549 28.42 1.36 -38.09
N ALA A 550 28.26 2.58 -37.59
CA ALA A 550 27.31 2.89 -36.52
C ALA A 550 25.87 2.61 -36.93
N ALA A 551 25.50 2.86 -38.19
CA ALA A 551 24.20 2.46 -38.75
C ALA A 551 23.97 0.96 -38.73
N MET A 552 25.02 0.18 -39.02
CA MET A 552 24.92 -1.28 -38.96
C MET A 552 24.73 -1.75 -37.53
N GLN A 553 25.50 -1.19 -36.60
CA GLN A 553 25.38 -1.49 -35.17
C GLN A 553 23.98 -1.12 -34.63
N ASN A 554 23.43 0.01 -35.05
CA ASN A 554 22.08 0.43 -34.68
C ASN A 554 21.02 -0.57 -35.15
N GLN A 555 21.11 -1.03 -36.40
CA GLN A 555 20.19 -2.01 -36.96
C GLN A 555 20.33 -3.39 -36.28
N GLN A 556 21.56 -3.81 -35.98
CA GLN A 556 21.81 -5.03 -35.20
C GLN A 556 21.22 -4.96 -33.79
N ALA A 557 21.37 -3.82 -33.11
CA ALA A 557 20.81 -3.60 -31.79
C ALA A 557 19.27 -3.61 -31.82
N MET A 558 18.66 -2.98 -32.82
CA MET A 558 17.20 -2.99 -33.01
C MET A 558 16.67 -4.39 -33.36
N GLY A 559 17.46 -5.23 -34.03
CA GLY A 559 17.14 -6.62 -34.33
C GLY A 559 17.39 -7.61 -33.18
N MET A 560 18.04 -7.19 -32.09
CA MET A 560 18.36 -8.07 -30.97
C MET A 560 17.11 -8.43 -30.15
N GLN A 561 16.79 -9.72 -30.10
CA GLN A 561 15.70 -10.23 -29.25
C GLN A 561 16.11 -10.24 -27.78
N VAL A 562 15.70 -9.20 -27.04
CA VAL A 562 16.01 -9.05 -25.61
C VAL A 562 15.14 -9.93 -24.72
N VAL A 563 13.88 -10.14 -25.13
CA VAL A 563 12.88 -10.92 -24.39
C VAL A 563 12.32 -11.99 -25.32
N SER A 564 12.56 -13.26 -25.00
CA SER A 564 11.90 -14.37 -25.69
C SER A 564 10.59 -14.74 -25.00
N GLY A 565 9.52 -14.92 -25.77
CA GLY A 565 8.22 -15.36 -25.23
C GLY A 565 8.31 -16.71 -24.51
N ASN A 566 9.14 -17.63 -25.03
CA ASN A 566 9.36 -18.95 -24.43
C ASN A 566 10.09 -18.85 -23.08
N GLU A 567 11.10 -17.98 -22.97
CA GLU A 567 11.82 -17.74 -21.72
C GLU A 567 10.88 -17.14 -20.65
N MET A 568 10.00 -16.22 -21.04
CA MET A 568 9.01 -15.65 -20.13
C MET A 568 7.94 -16.66 -19.69
N MET A 569 7.50 -17.54 -20.59
CA MET A 569 6.61 -18.66 -20.22
C MET A 569 7.28 -19.60 -19.23
N GLN A 570 8.55 -19.93 -19.45
CA GLN A 570 9.32 -20.78 -18.55
C GLN A 570 9.48 -20.13 -17.16
N VAL A 571 9.82 -18.84 -17.10
CA VAL A 571 9.88 -18.11 -15.83
C VAL A 571 8.52 -18.14 -15.11
N ALA A 572 7.42 -17.90 -15.83
CA ALA A 572 6.08 -17.95 -15.25
C ALA A 572 5.71 -19.34 -14.70
N GLN A 573 6.11 -20.41 -15.39
CA GLN A 573 5.91 -21.79 -14.94
C GLN A 573 6.71 -22.08 -13.65
N LEU A 574 8.00 -21.75 -13.64
CA LEU A 574 8.87 -21.96 -12.49
C LEU A 574 8.43 -21.13 -11.28
N GLU A 575 8.01 -19.88 -11.48
CA GLU A 575 7.42 -19.05 -10.43
C GLU A 575 6.11 -19.63 -9.89
N SER A 576 5.28 -20.24 -10.75
CA SER A 576 4.04 -20.89 -10.34
C SER A 576 4.32 -22.09 -9.42
N MET A 577 5.33 -22.90 -9.76
CA MET A 577 5.76 -24.02 -8.93
C MET A 577 6.25 -23.54 -7.55
N TRP A 578 7.05 -22.47 -7.50
CA TRP A 578 7.49 -21.90 -6.22
C TRP A 578 6.32 -21.34 -5.39
N LYS A 579 5.37 -20.66 -6.03
CA LYS A 579 4.17 -20.12 -5.36
C LYS A 579 3.27 -21.19 -4.72
N GLN A 580 3.34 -22.45 -5.17
CA GLN A 580 2.55 -23.53 -4.56
C GLN A 580 3.05 -23.91 -3.15
N VAL A 581 4.32 -23.62 -2.83
CA VAL A 581 4.97 -23.97 -1.56
C VAL A 581 5.23 -22.76 -0.64
N GLU A 582 4.77 -21.56 -1.02
CA GLU A 582 4.87 -20.30 -0.28
C GLU A 582 3.53 -19.86 0.32
#